data_AF-A0A4Z2B0C1-F1
#
_entry.id   AF-A0A4Z2B0C1-F1
#
_cell.length_a   1.000
_cell.length_b   1.000
_cell.length_c   1.000
_cell.angle_alpha   90.00
_cell.angle_beta   90.00
_cell.angle_gamma   90.00
#
_symmetry.space_group_name_H-M   'P 1'
#
loop_
_entity.id
_entity.type
_entity.pdbx_description
1 polymer ?
#
loop_
_entity_poly.entity_id
_entity_poly.type
_entity_poly.pdbx_seq_one_letter_code
_entity_poly.pdbx_strand_id
1 'polypeptide(L)'
;MIESDRELSAMVQELWDNDVNRLMPGKDYRISLQPKARPVANDDDNDGAGSPLFTFVDENIFKKETFLAFISLLDNYESDTGEPEIVTPEEVAENHKFLDSIIQTETMKIAHKYLVGKHLSPADETQFKEQLYRIWFELYARRGSSRPDSSGFEHVFVGETRGRRTVIGFHNWIQLYLQEKLGHIDYKGYSVNANSPQPDENKHILALQFSWKNGIKPKGSIFIGVSPEFEFALYTLCFLTSPN
;
A
#
# COMPACT_ATOMS: atom_id res chain seq x y z
N MET A 1 -21.05 -15.70 2.50
CA MET A 1 -20.49 -15.14 1.26
C MET A 1 -21.65 -14.90 0.33
N ILE A 2 -22.06 -13.64 0.21
CA ILE A 2 -23.18 -13.20 -0.65
C ILE A 2 -22.67 -13.23 -2.11
N GLU A 3 -23.56 -13.23 -3.10
CA GLU A 3 -23.21 -13.27 -4.52
C GLU A 3 -22.26 -12.13 -4.95
N SER A 4 -22.44 -10.93 -4.37
CA SER A 4 -21.53 -9.79 -4.51
C SER A 4 -20.09 -10.11 -4.09
N ASP A 5 -19.91 -10.88 -3.02
CA ASP A 5 -18.58 -11.26 -2.52
C ASP A 5 -17.90 -12.24 -3.47
N ARG A 6 -18.68 -13.11 -4.14
CA ARG A 6 -18.14 -14.08 -5.11
C ARG A 6 -17.69 -13.39 -6.39
N GLU A 7 -18.47 -12.43 -6.87
CA GLU A 7 -18.10 -11.63 -8.03
C GLU A 7 -16.85 -10.80 -7.77
N LEU A 8 -16.80 -10.10 -6.62
CA LEU A 8 -15.61 -9.35 -6.24
C LEU A 8 -14.40 -10.28 -6.07
N SER A 9 -14.57 -11.46 -5.46
CA SER A 9 -13.49 -12.44 -5.32
C SER A 9 -12.96 -12.91 -6.68
N ALA A 10 -13.84 -13.21 -7.63
CA ALA A 10 -13.45 -13.57 -9.00
C ALA A 10 -12.71 -12.42 -9.69
N MET A 11 -13.17 -11.18 -9.47
CA MET A 11 -12.53 -10.01 -10.05
C MET A 11 -11.12 -9.79 -9.48
N VAL A 12 -10.96 -9.92 -8.16
CA VAL A 12 -9.65 -9.81 -7.50
C VAL A 12 -8.71 -10.93 -7.95
N GLN A 13 -9.23 -12.14 -8.19
CA GLN A 13 -8.44 -13.23 -8.76
C GLN A 13 -7.97 -12.90 -10.19
N GLU A 14 -8.83 -12.31 -11.02
CA GLU A 14 -8.44 -11.91 -12.38
C GLU A 14 -7.39 -10.79 -12.36
N LEU A 15 -7.49 -9.81 -11.45
CA LEU A 15 -6.43 -8.82 -11.23
C LEU A 15 -5.12 -9.50 -10.79
N TRP A 16 -5.22 -10.48 -9.90
CA TRP A 16 -4.07 -11.23 -9.42
C TRP A 16 -3.39 -11.98 -10.55
N ASP A 17 -4.14 -12.69 -11.39
CA ASP A 17 -3.58 -13.48 -12.49
C ASP A 17 -2.93 -12.59 -13.57
N ASN A 18 -3.35 -11.32 -13.68
CA ASN A 18 -2.85 -10.35 -14.65
C ASN A 18 -1.87 -9.31 -14.06
N ASP A 19 -1.47 -9.45 -12.80
CA ASP A 19 -0.38 -8.66 -12.21
C ASP A 19 0.98 -9.13 -12.73
N VAL A 20 1.27 -8.80 -13.99
CA VAL A 20 2.49 -9.20 -14.71
C VAL A 20 3.78 -8.64 -14.11
N ASN A 21 3.67 -7.63 -13.25
CA ASN A 21 4.81 -7.02 -12.57
C ASN A 21 5.00 -7.53 -11.14
N ARG A 22 4.16 -8.45 -10.65
CA ARG A 22 4.35 -9.11 -9.36
C ARG A 22 5.70 -9.83 -9.29
N LEU A 23 6.42 -9.61 -8.20
CA LEU A 23 7.65 -10.31 -7.85
C LEU A 23 7.36 -11.72 -7.33
N MET A 24 8.25 -12.66 -7.63
CA MET A 24 8.20 -14.03 -7.13
C MET A 24 9.05 -14.22 -5.85
N PRO A 25 8.48 -14.78 -4.76
CA PRO A 25 9.26 -15.11 -3.57
C PRO A 25 10.36 -16.14 -3.88
N GLY A 26 11.51 -16.01 -3.21
CA GLY A 26 12.68 -16.87 -3.40
C GLY A 26 13.56 -16.51 -4.60
N LYS A 27 12.97 -15.85 -5.61
CA LYS A 27 13.64 -15.41 -6.85
C LYS A 27 13.88 -13.91 -6.85
N ASP A 28 12.80 -13.11 -6.81
CA ASP A 28 12.85 -11.66 -6.97
C ASP A 28 12.88 -10.95 -5.60
N TYR A 29 12.43 -11.61 -4.52
CA TYR A 29 12.63 -11.15 -3.15
C TYR A 29 12.75 -12.32 -2.16
N ARG A 30 13.31 -12.06 -0.98
CA ARG A 30 13.35 -12.99 0.17
C ARG A 30 13.10 -12.24 1.46
N ILE A 31 12.25 -12.82 2.31
CA ILE A 31 11.94 -12.29 3.63
C ILE A 31 12.35 -13.26 4.73
N SER A 32 12.58 -12.75 5.93
CA SER A 32 12.80 -13.50 7.16
C SER A 32 11.68 -13.18 8.14
N LEU A 33 10.73 -14.11 8.31
CA LEU A 33 9.55 -13.88 9.16
C LEU A 33 9.88 -13.69 10.63
N GLN A 34 10.99 -14.28 11.09
CA GLN A 34 11.43 -14.23 12.49
C GLN A 34 10.31 -14.73 13.44
N PRO A 35 10.47 -14.66 14.78
CA PRO A 35 9.42 -15.04 15.71
C PRO A 35 8.17 -14.17 15.61
N LYS A 36 7.05 -14.73 16.08
CA LYS A 36 5.78 -14.00 16.22
C LYS A 36 5.97 -12.76 17.11
N ALA A 37 5.39 -11.64 16.68
CA ALA A 37 5.42 -10.40 17.44
C ALA A 37 4.79 -10.56 18.83
N ARG A 38 5.41 -9.93 19.83
CA ARG A 38 4.88 -9.89 21.20
C ARG A 38 3.76 -8.85 21.30
N PRO A 39 2.76 -9.04 22.18
CA PRO A 39 1.75 -8.03 22.45
C PRO A 39 2.39 -6.71 22.87
N VAL A 40 1.84 -5.59 22.37
CA VAL A 40 2.32 -4.20 22.60
C VAL A 40 2.15 -3.75 24.08
N ALA A 41 1.79 -4.65 25.00
CA ALA A 41 1.52 -4.33 26.41
C ALA A 41 2.78 -4.17 27.27
N ASN A 42 3.95 -4.55 26.76
CA ASN A 42 5.22 -4.43 27.48
C ASN A 42 6.09 -3.40 26.76
N ASP A 43 6.48 -2.33 27.47
CA ASP A 43 7.53 -1.34 27.11
C ASP A 43 8.94 -2.00 26.99
N ASP A 44 9.01 -3.32 26.80
CA ASP A 44 10.27 -4.01 26.62
C ASP A 44 10.72 -3.85 25.17
N ASP A 45 11.76 -3.03 24.97
CA ASP A 45 12.59 -2.92 23.76
C ASP A 45 13.23 -4.24 23.30
N ASN A 46 12.93 -5.35 23.97
CA ASN A 46 13.44 -6.67 23.64
C ASN A 46 12.49 -7.36 22.66
N ASP A 47 12.58 -6.97 21.39
CA ASP A 47 11.86 -7.63 20.32
C ASP A 47 12.37 -9.06 20.10
N GLY A 48 11.51 -9.90 19.54
CA GLY A 48 11.90 -11.25 19.12
C GLY A 48 12.62 -11.27 17.78
N ALA A 49 12.68 -10.13 17.08
CA ALA A 49 13.03 -10.00 15.67
C ALA A 49 14.13 -8.94 15.51
N GLY A 50 15.37 -9.31 15.81
CA GLY A 50 16.51 -8.38 15.76
C GLY A 50 17.10 -8.16 14.37
N SER A 51 16.39 -8.48 13.30
CA SER A 51 16.87 -8.35 11.91
C SER A 51 15.80 -7.76 10.99
N PRO A 52 16.20 -7.17 9.86
CA PRO A 52 15.26 -6.73 8.83
C PRO A 52 14.35 -7.88 8.35
N LEU A 53 13.10 -7.55 8.01
CA LEU A 53 12.18 -8.46 7.34
C LEU A 53 12.70 -8.81 5.96
N PHE A 54 13.11 -7.82 5.15
CA PHE A 54 13.59 -8.06 3.80
C PHE A 54 15.08 -8.40 3.81
N THR A 55 15.39 -9.65 3.48
CA THR A 55 16.79 -10.10 3.33
C THR A 55 17.33 -9.85 1.93
N PHE A 56 16.45 -9.73 0.94
CA PHE A 56 16.79 -9.45 -0.46
C PHE A 56 15.56 -8.96 -1.23
N VAL A 57 15.76 -7.98 -2.12
CA VAL A 57 14.82 -7.59 -3.18
C VAL A 57 15.65 -7.28 -4.43
N ASP A 58 15.25 -7.78 -5.60
CA ASP A 58 15.85 -7.40 -6.88
C ASP A 58 15.38 -6.00 -7.29
N GLU A 59 16.19 -5.00 -6.96
CA GLU A 59 15.91 -3.58 -7.22
C GLU A 59 15.84 -3.22 -8.71
N ASN A 60 16.17 -4.14 -9.63
CA ASN A 60 15.91 -3.90 -11.06
C ASN A 60 14.41 -3.71 -11.35
N ILE A 61 13.53 -4.25 -10.50
CA ILE A 61 12.09 -4.01 -10.64
C ILE A 61 11.74 -2.51 -10.49
N PHE A 62 12.47 -1.77 -9.66
CA PHE A 62 12.23 -0.33 -9.42
C PHE A 62 12.59 0.55 -10.62
N LYS A 63 13.24 -0.01 -11.64
CA LYS A 63 13.49 0.67 -12.92
C LYS A 63 12.30 0.58 -13.87
N LYS A 64 11.32 -0.31 -13.60
CA LYS A 64 10.08 -0.35 -14.38
C LYS A 64 9.28 0.91 -14.12
N GLU A 65 8.59 1.37 -15.16
CA GLU A 65 7.92 2.66 -15.16
C GLU A 65 6.91 2.82 -14.01
N THR A 66 6.07 1.83 -13.75
CA THR A 66 5.04 1.89 -12.69
C THR A 66 5.65 1.95 -11.30
N PHE A 67 6.72 1.19 -11.04
CA PHE A 67 7.44 1.21 -9.77
C PHE A 67 8.20 2.51 -9.58
N LEU A 68 8.90 2.97 -10.61
CA LEU A 68 9.65 4.22 -10.56
C LEU A 68 8.73 5.40 -10.27
N ALA A 69 7.61 5.50 -10.99
CA ALA A 69 6.63 6.56 -10.76
C ALA A 69 6.00 6.46 -9.37
N PHE A 70 5.70 5.26 -8.88
CA PHE A 70 5.18 5.06 -7.52
C PHE A 70 6.18 5.48 -6.44
N ILE A 71 7.46 5.16 -6.60
CA ILE A 71 8.51 5.54 -5.65
C ILE A 71 8.68 7.05 -5.59
N SER A 72 8.65 7.75 -6.74
CA SER A 72 8.67 9.22 -6.77
C SER A 72 7.55 9.81 -5.92
N LEU A 73 6.35 9.22 -5.94
CA LEU A 73 5.27 9.66 -5.06
C LEU A 73 5.62 9.49 -3.59
N LEU A 74 6.19 8.35 -3.18
CA LEU A 74 6.53 8.08 -1.77
C LEU A 74 7.54 9.10 -1.22
N ASP A 75 8.53 9.47 -2.03
CA ASP A 75 9.61 10.38 -1.62
C ASP A 75 9.10 11.79 -1.27
N ASN A 76 8.03 12.26 -1.91
CA ASN A 76 7.43 13.57 -1.63
C ASN A 76 6.92 13.69 -0.18
N TYR A 77 6.34 12.60 0.33
CA TYR A 77 5.69 12.57 1.65
C TYR A 77 6.62 12.22 2.80
N GLU A 78 7.91 11.97 2.54
CA GLU A 78 8.90 11.77 3.61
C GLU A 78 9.30 13.10 4.29
N SER A 79 8.99 14.23 3.64
CA SER A 79 9.22 15.61 4.07
C SER A 79 8.38 16.03 5.29
N ASP A 80 8.97 15.94 6.48
CA ASP A 80 8.54 16.51 7.79
C ASP A 80 7.04 16.65 8.11
N THR A 81 6.56 15.81 9.04
CA THR A 81 5.27 15.97 9.70
C THR A 81 5.22 17.27 10.52
N GLY A 82 4.41 18.26 10.12
CA GLY A 82 4.11 19.43 10.95
C GLY A 82 3.87 20.75 10.22
N GLU A 83 4.23 20.85 8.94
CA GLU A 83 3.94 22.01 8.10
C GLU A 83 2.69 21.76 7.25
N PRO A 84 1.95 22.82 6.84
CA PRO A 84 0.86 22.67 5.88
C PRO A 84 1.39 22.03 4.59
N GLU A 85 0.76 20.94 4.15
CA GLU A 85 1.07 20.31 2.88
C GLU A 85 0.79 21.31 1.74
N ILE A 86 1.84 21.72 1.03
CA ILE A 86 1.74 22.58 -0.14
C ILE A 86 1.95 21.68 -1.34
N VAL A 87 0.87 21.35 -2.04
CA VAL A 87 0.96 20.60 -3.29
C VAL A 87 1.67 21.45 -4.34
N THR A 88 2.88 21.04 -4.70
CA THR A 88 3.74 21.66 -5.70
C THR A 88 3.32 21.25 -7.12
N PRO A 89 3.60 22.08 -8.15
CA PRO A 89 3.41 21.68 -9.54
C PRO A 89 4.15 20.38 -9.91
N GLU A 90 5.31 20.14 -9.29
CA GLU A 90 6.10 18.94 -9.44
C GLU A 90 5.35 17.70 -8.91
N GLU A 91 4.82 17.75 -7.68
CA GLU A 91 3.99 16.67 -7.11
C GLU A 91 2.75 16.39 -7.96
N VAL A 92 2.09 17.41 -8.50
CA VAL A 92 0.96 17.23 -9.43
C VAL A 92 1.40 16.50 -10.70
N ALA A 93 2.56 16.86 -11.25
CA ALA A 93 3.11 16.20 -12.44
C ALA A 93 3.46 14.73 -12.16
N GLU A 94 3.98 14.43 -10.97
CA GLU A 94 4.28 13.05 -10.55
C GLU A 94 3.02 12.22 -10.33
N ASN A 95 1.98 12.79 -9.72
CA ASN A 95 0.65 12.17 -9.60
C ASN A 95 0.11 11.77 -10.98
N HIS A 96 0.14 12.69 -11.93
CA HIS A 96 -0.31 12.40 -13.29
C HIS A 96 0.56 11.35 -13.99
N LYS A 97 1.88 11.44 -13.85
CA LYS A 97 2.81 10.46 -14.42
C LYS A 97 2.54 9.05 -13.90
N PHE A 98 2.32 8.89 -12.59
CA PHE A 98 1.95 7.59 -12.03
C PHE A 98 0.63 7.08 -12.60
N LEU A 99 -0.41 7.92 -12.66
CA LEU A 99 -1.70 7.55 -13.26
C LEU A 99 -1.56 7.16 -14.74
N ASP A 100 -0.75 7.89 -15.51
CA ASP A 100 -0.43 7.60 -16.91
C ASP A 100 0.26 6.23 -17.06
N SER A 101 1.20 5.92 -16.19
CA SER A 101 1.92 4.64 -16.24
C SER A 101 1.01 3.46 -15.88
N ILE A 102 0.21 3.57 -14.82
CA ILE A 102 -0.59 2.42 -14.36
C ILE A 102 -1.80 2.15 -15.26
N ILE A 103 -2.42 3.16 -15.87
CA ILE A 103 -3.64 2.95 -16.66
C ILE A 103 -3.39 2.14 -17.94
N GLN A 104 -2.14 2.10 -18.40
CA GLN A 104 -1.72 1.30 -19.55
C GLN A 104 -1.55 -0.19 -19.21
N THR A 105 -1.51 -0.56 -17.93
CA THR A 105 -1.34 -1.95 -17.48
C THR A 105 -2.61 -2.77 -17.69
N GLU A 106 -2.44 -4.07 -17.91
CA GLU A 106 -3.58 -4.99 -18.06
C GLU A 106 -4.43 -5.02 -16.78
N THR A 107 -3.79 -5.02 -15.61
CA THR A 107 -4.45 -4.95 -14.30
C THR A 107 -5.41 -3.78 -14.19
N MET A 108 -4.98 -2.56 -14.55
CA MET A 108 -5.86 -1.38 -14.49
C MET A 108 -6.94 -1.39 -15.57
N LYS A 109 -6.65 -1.90 -16.77
CA LYS A 109 -7.65 -2.06 -17.84
C LYS A 109 -8.77 -3.02 -17.44
N ILE A 110 -8.42 -4.12 -16.79
CA ILE A 110 -9.39 -5.08 -16.25
C ILE A 110 -10.26 -4.41 -15.17
N ALA A 111 -9.64 -3.72 -14.21
CA ALA A 111 -10.37 -3.01 -13.16
C ALA A 111 -11.31 -1.93 -13.73
N HIS A 112 -10.82 -1.13 -14.69
CA HIS A 112 -11.60 -0.08 -15.36
C HIS A 112 -12.81 -0.67 -16.09
N LYS A 113 -12.62 -1.73 -16.88
CA LYS A 113 -13.69 -2.42 -17.60
C LYS A 113 -14.77 -2.93 -16.64
N TYR A 114 -14.37 -3.51 -15.51
CA TYR A 114 -15.31 -3.98 -14.50
C TYR A 114 -16.12 -2.83 -13.90
N LEU A 115 -15.46 -1.74 -13.48
CA LEU A 115 -16.12 -0.57 -12.90
C LEU A 115 -17.09 0.11 -13.89
N VAL A 116 -16.71 0.18 -15.18
CA VAL A 116 -17.60 0.66 -16.25
C VAL A 116 -18.82 -0.24 -16.39
N GLY A 117 -18.63 -1.56 -16.41
CA GLY A 117 -19.72 -2.54 -16.45
C GLY A 117 -20.66 -2.46 -15.24
N LYS A 118 -20.17 -1.99 -14.10
CA LYS A 118 -20.94 -1.72 -12.89
C LYS A 118 -21.54 -0.31 -12.81
N HIS A 119 -21.30 0.54 -13.82
CA HIS A 119 -21.68 1.96 -13.82
C HIS A 119 -21.08 2.77 -12.67
N LEU A 120 -19.92 2.36 -12.16
CA LEU A 120 -19.19 3.03 -11.07
C LEU A 120 -18.06 3.94 -11.57
N SER A 121 -17.67 3.81 -12.85
CA SER A 121 -16.65 4.63 -13.49
C SER A 121 -17.04 5.02 -14.92
N PRO A 122 -16.56 6.18 -15.40
CA PRO A 122 -16.75 6.60 -16.79
C PRO A 122 -15.97 5.68 -17.73
N ALA A 123 -16.51 5.44 -18.93
CA ALA A 123 -15.85 4.62 -19.95
C ALA A 123 -14.67 5.34 -20.63
N ASP A 124 -14.67 6.67 -20.63
CA ASP A 124 -13.57 7.47 -21.16
C ASP A 124 -12.36 7.42 -20.22
N GLU A 125 -11.18 7.12 -20.78
CA GLU A 125 -9.95 6.95 -20.02
C GLU A 125 -9.52 8.25 -19.32
N THR A 126 -9.71 9.41 -19.97
CA THR A 126 -9.36 10.71 -19.39
C THR A 126 -10.22 11.01 -18.17
N GLN A 127 -11.53 10.82 -18.28
CA GLN A 127 -12.46 10.97 -17.16
C GLN A 127 -12.21 9.95 -16.05
N PHE A 128 -11.78 8.73 -16.39
CA PHE A 128 -11.41 7.73 -15.40
C PHE A 128 -10.14 8.14 -14.64
N LYS A 129 -9.11 8.66 -15.32
CA LYS A 129 -7.95 9.27 -14.65
C LYS A 129 -8.34 10.41 -13.73
N GLU A 130 -9.26 11.28 -14.14
CA GLU A 130 -9.77 12.34 -13.27
C GLU A 130 -10.47 11.77 -12.03
N GLN A 131 -11.28 10.72 -12.18
CA GLN A 131 -11.90 10.02 -11.05
C GLN A 131 -10.84 9.45 -10.09
N LEU A 132 -9.83 8.75 -10.62
CA LEU A 132 -8.73 8.21 -9.82
C LEU A 132 -7.97 9.32 -9.10
N TYR A 133 -7.70 10.43 -9.78
CA TYR A 133 -7.02 11.58 -9.18
C TYR A 133 -7.79 12.11 -7.97
N ARG A 134 -9.11 12.27 -8.09
CA ARG A 134 -9.95 12.73 -6.98
C ARG A 134 -10.01 11.74 -5.81
N ILE A 135 -10.03 10.44 -6.09
CA ILE A 135 -10.05 9.42 -5.03
C ILE A 135 -8.74 9.41 -4.25
N TRP A 136 -7.61 9.50 -4.96
CA TRP A 136 -6.30 9.19 -4.38
C TRP A 136 -5.46 10.41 -4.01
N PHE A 137 -5.53 11.50 -4.77
CA PHE A 137 -4.62 12.64 -4.65
C PHE A 137 -5.30 13.94 -4.24
N GLU A 138 -6.63 14.05 -4.33
CA GLU A 138 -7.34 15.23 -3.83
C GLU A 138 -7.29 15.29 -2.30
N LEU A 139 -6.84 16.42 -1.77
CA LEU A 139 -6.74 16.63 -0.33
C LEU A 139 -8.13 16.76 0.29
N TYR A 140 -8.34 16.10 1.43
CA TYR A 140 -9.53 16.25 2.25
C TYR A 140 -9.19 16.65 3.68
N ALA A 141 -10.11 17.35 4.35
CA ALA A 141 -9.96 17.71 5.76
C ALA A 141 -10.32 16.52 6.65
N ARG A 142 -9.44 16.17 7.59
CA ARG A 142 -9.73 15.13 8.59
C ARG A 142 -10.85 15.56 9.52
N ARG A 143 -11.57 14.60 10.11
CA ARG A 143 -12.63 14.88 11.09
C ARG A 143 -12.08 15.68 12.28
N GLY A 144 -12.49 16.94 12.40
CA GLY A 144 -12.01 17.87 13.45
C GLY A 144 -10.94 18.86 12.98
N SER A 145 -10.49 18.78 11.73
CA SER A 145 -9.70 19.80 11.04
C SER A 145 -10.59 20.58 10.06
N SER A 146 -10.31 21.86 9.88
CA SER A 146 -10.95 22.70 8.85
C SER A 146 -10.09 22.85 7.59
N ARG A 147 -8.87 22.29 7.58
CA ARG A 147 -7.93 22.40 6.47
C ARG A 147 -7.70 21.01 5.86
N PRO A 148 -7.82 20.86 4.53
CA PRO A 148 -7.35 19.68 3.82
C PRO A 148 -5.84 19.51 4.04
N ASP A 149 -5.45 18.36 4.56
CA ASP A 149 -4.07 18.06 4.99
C ASP A 149 -3.72 16.56 4.82
N SER A 150 -4.49 15.85 3.99
CA SER A 150 -4.26 14.44 3.70
C SER A 150 -4.96 14.00 2.43
N SER A 151 -4.39 13.00 1.78
CA SER A 151 -4.97 12.32 0.61
C SER A 151 -5.17 10.82 0.86
N GLY A 152 -5.94 10.16 -0.03
CA GLY A 152 -6.10 8.70 0.02
C GLY A 152 -4.78 7.97 -0.20
N PHE A 153 -3.92 8.51 -1.06
CA PHE A 153 -2.60 7.96 -1.36
C PHE A 153 -1.69 7.99 -0.14
N GLU A 154 -1.58 9.15 0.52
CA GLU A 154 -0.77 9.31 1.73
C GLU A 154 -1.25 8.33 2.82
N HIS A 155 -2.57 8.27 3.04
CA HIS A 155 -3.12 7.40 4.07
C HIS A 155 -2.81 5.91 3.83
N VAL A 156 -3.00 5.41 2.60
CA VAL A 156 -2.89 3.97 2.31
C VAL A 156 -1.44 3.55 2.08
N PHE A 157 -0.71 4.28 1.23
CA PHE A 157 0.59 3.86 0.70
C PHE A 157 1.77 4.41 1.50
N VAL A 158 1.76 5.69 1.86
CA VAL A 158 2.87 6.33 2.60
C VAL A 158 2.82 5.94 4.08
N GLY A 159 1.64 6.06 4.68
CA GLY A 159 1.43 5.88 6.11
C GLY A 159 1.65 7.14 6.94
N GLU A 160 0.96 7.21 8.07
CA GLU A 160 0.91 8.41 8.91
C GLU A 160 1.03 8.04 10.40
N THR A 161 1.33 9.01 11.27
CA THR A 161 1.30 8.80 12.72
C THR A 161 0.16 9.56 13.38
N ARG A 162 -0.71 8.83 14.10
CA ARG A 162 -1.74 9.42 14.96
C ARG A 162 -1.19 9.65 16.36
N GLY A 163 -1.18 10.91 16.79
CA GLY A 163 -0.74 11.29 18.14
C GLY A 163 0.71 10.92 18.44
N ARG A 164 1.57 10.88 17.41
CA ARG A 164 3.00 10.50 17.44
C ARG A 164 3.32 9.07 17.90
N ARG A 165 2.34 8.32 18.42
CA ARG A 165 2.55 7.00 19.06
C ARG A 165 2.04 5.82 18.25
N THR A 166 1.09 6.05 17.34
CA THR A 166 0.46 4.97 16.57
C THR A 166 0.61 5.24 15.10
N VAL A 167 1.18 4.29 14.37
CA VAL A 167 1.19 4.33 12.91
C VAL A 167 -0.18 3.87 12.41
N ILE A 168 -0.83 4.70 11.61
CA ILE A 168 -2.07 4.41 10.90
C ILE A 168 -1.77 4.41 9.40
N GLY A 169 -2.55 3.67 8.61
CA GLY A 169 -2.18 3.48 7.22
C GLY A 169 -0.90 2.63 7.09
N PHE A 170 -0.02 2.91 6.12
CA PHE A 170 1.24 2.19 5.91
C PHE A 170 0.99 0.70 5.63
N HIS A 171 0.45 0.41 4.44
CA HIS A 171 0.08 -0.96 4.03
C HIS A 171 0.85 -1.50 2.82
N ASN A 172 1.83 -0.75 2.33
CA ASN A 172 2.55 -1.08 1.11
C ASN A 172 3.95 -1.62 1.39
N TRP A 173 4.32 -2.71 0.69
CA TRP A 173 5.62 -3.35 0.90
C TRP A 173 6.80 -2.61 0.31
N ILE A 174 6.60 -1.82 -0.76
CA ILE A 174 7.67 -1.02 -1.36
C ILE A 174 8.07 0.05 -0.35
N GLN A 175 7.10 0.76 0.21
CA GLN A 175 7.35 1.71 1.29
C GLN A 175 7.97 1.03 2.52
N LEU A 176 7.48 -0.14 2.93
CA LEU A 176 8.08 -0.89 4.04
C LEU A 176 9.55 -1.22 3.78
N TYR A 177 9.86 -1.71 2.58
CA TYR A 177 11.21 -2.08 2.17
C TYR A 177 12.15 -0.86 2.14
N LEU A 178 11.72 0.25 1.52
CA LEU A 178 12.52 1.47 1.43
C LEU A 178 12.80 2.05 2.82
N GLN A 179 11.78 2.14 3.68
CA GLN A 179 11.93 2.65 5.05
C GLN A 179 12.77 1.72 5.93
N GLU A 180 12.67 0.40 5.76
CA GLU A 180 13.54 -0.57 6.44
C GLU A 180 15.00 -0.44 6.00
N LYS A 181 15.24 -0.26 4.71
CA LYS A 181 16.58 -0.03 4.14
C LYS A 181 17.22 1.27 4.65
N LEU A 182 16.42 2.30 4.91
CA LEU A 182 16.86 3.55 5.54
C LEU A 182 17.06 3.44 7.06
N GLY A 183 16.68 2.32 7.68
CA GLY A 183 16.75 2.14 9.14
C GLY A 183 15.62 2.86 9.90
N HIS A 184 14.56 3.28 9.21
CA HIS A 184 13.39 3.92 9.81
C HIS A 184 12.36 2.92 10.33
N ILE A 185 12.46 1.65 9.90
CA ILE A 185 11.61 0.55 10.35
C ILE A 185 12.37 -0.35 11.29
N ASP A 186 11.68 -0.71 12.36
CA ASP A 186 12.11 -1.71 13.32
C ASP A 186 11.05 -2.81 13.33
N TYR A 187 11.34 -3.90 12.62
CA TYR A 187 10.43 -5.02 12.43
C TYR A 187 10.29 -5.85 13.72
N LYS A 188 9.07 -6.03 14.20
CA LYS A 188 8.80 -6.70 15.49
C LYS A 188 8.32 -8.14 15.36
N GLY A 189 8.14 -8.64 14.14
CA GLY A 189 7.65 -9.99 13.86
C GLY A 189 6.27 -10.04 13.20
N TYR A 190 5.85 -11.24 12.84
CA TYR A 190 4.54 -11.48 12.24
C TYR A 190 3.44 -11.63 13.29
N SER A 191 2.19 -11.39 12.89
CA SER A 191 0.99 -11.62 13.69
C SER A 191 0.09 -12.64 13.01
N VAL A 192 -0.47 -13.56 13.80
CA VAL A 192 -1.41 -14.58 13.31
C VAL A 192 -2.51 -14.78 14.34
N ASN A 193 -3.76 -14.85 13.88
CA ASN A 193 -4.89 -15.18 14.74
C ASN A 193 -4.76 -16.64 15.20
N ALA A 194 -5.30 -16.98 16.37
CA ALA A 194 -5.12 -18.31 16.99
C ALA A 194 -5.49 -19.49 16.08
N ASN A 195 -6.46 -19.30 15.18
CA ASN A 195 -6.98 -20.34 14.29
C ASN A 195 -6.52 -20.21 12.82
N SER A 196 -5.57 -19.31 12.53
CA SER A 196 -5.05 -19.13 11.18
C SER A 196 -3.80 -20.01 10.97
N PRO A 197 -3.61 -20.59 9.76
CA PRO A 197 -2.38 -21.30 9.43
C PRO A 197 -1.16 -20.42 9.66
N GLN A 198 -0.05 -21.02 10.10
CA GLN A 198 1.22 -20.30 10.20
C GLN A 198 1.57 -19.67 8.84
N PRO A 199 2.04 -18.42 8.81
CA PRO A 199 2.58 -17.85 7.59
C PRO A 199 3.86 -18.57 7.19
N ASP A 200 4.14 -18.55 5.89
CA ASP A 200 5.41 -18.97 5.33
C ASP A 200 5.94 -17.83 4.44
N GLU A 201 7.22 -17.91 4.09
CA GLU A 201 7.94 -16.86 3.37
C GLU A 201 7.50 -16.70 1.90
N ASN A 202 6.68 -17.62 1.38
CA ASN A 202 6.13 -17.55 0.03
C ASN A 202 4.72 -16.93 0.00
N LYS A 203 4.16 -16.54 1.16
CA LYS A 203 2.87 -15.85 1.19
C LYS A 203 3.02 -14.40 0.76
N HIS A 204 2.10 -13.96 -0.08
CA HIS A 204 1.99 -12.59 -0.54
C HIS A 204 1.13 -11.71 0.35
N ILE A 205 0.54 -12.23 1.43
CA ILE A 205 -0.19 -11.42 2.42
C ILE A 205 0.27 -11.83 3.80
N LEU A 206 0.80 -10.86 4.55
CA LEU A 206 1.28 -11.06 5.91
C LEU A 206 0.70 -9.99 6.82
N ALA A 207 0.32 -10.39 8.04
CA ALA A 207 0.05 -9.43 9.09
C ALA A 207 1.34 -9.18 9.87
N LEU A 208 1.82 -7.95 9.85
CA LEU A 208 3.11 -7.54 10.39
C LEU A 208 2.94 -6.53 11.52
N GLN A 209 3.89 -6.52 12.45
CA GLN A 209 4.05 -5.51 13.48
C GLN A 209 5.44 -4.89 13.31
N PHE A 210 5.52 -3.57 13.37
CA PHE A 210 6.78 -2.83 13.28
C PHE A 210 6.64 -1.45 13.93
N SER A 211 7.77 -0.88 14.33
CA SER A 211 7.85 0.54 14.66
C SER A 211 8.30 1.32 13.43
N TRP A 212 7.77 2.53 13.27
CA TRP A 212 8.19 3.47 12.24
C TRP A 212 8.25 4.86 12.85
N LYS A 213 9.39 5.54 12.68
CA LYS A 213 9.71 6.79 13.40
C LYS A 213 9.55 6.58 14.92
N ASN A 214 8.61 7.26 15.57
CA ASN A 214 8.34 7.15 17.01
C ASN A 214 7.03 6.41 17.33
N GLY A 215 6.39 5.82 16.32
CA GLY A 215 5.10 5.16 16.46
C GLY A 215 5.18 3.65 16.26
N ILE A 216 4.27 2.92 16.90
CA ILE A 216 4.09 1.48 16.68
C ILE A 216 2.93 1.26 15.72
N LYS A 217 3.12 0.39 14.74
CA LYS A 217 2.05 -0.24 13.97
C LYS A 217 1.71 -1.58 14.62
N PRO A 218 0.64 -1.68 15.44
CA PRO A 218 0.38 -2.86 16.27
C PRO A 218 0.05 -4.11 15.44
N LYS A 219 -0.61 -3.93 14.30
CA LYS A 219 -0.91 -4.98 13.32
C LYS A 219 -1.33 -4.32 12.02
N GLY A 220 -0.74 -4.70 10.90
CA GLY A 220 -1.33 -4.44 9.59
C GLY A 220 -1.06 -5.55 8.61
N SER A 221 -2.09 -5.91 7.86
CA SER A 221 -1.95 -6.76 6.69
C SER A 221 -1.28 -5.96 5.58
N ILE A 222 -0.25 -6.54 4.98
CA ILE A 222 0.53 -5.97 3.89
C ILE A 222 0.63 -7.02 2.79
N PHE A 223 0.37 -6.62 1.55
CA PHE A 223 0.71 -7.44 0.40
C PHE A 223 2.21 -7.37 0.14
N ILE A 224 2.88 -8.49 -0.10
CA ILE A 224 4.31 -8.53 -0.39
C ILE A 224 4.53 -8.92 -1.86
N GLY A 225 5.36 -8.15 -2.56
CA GLY A 225 5.79 -8.45 -3.92
C GLY A 225 4.77 -8.12 -5.03
N VAL A 226 3.55 -7.71 -4.69
CA VAL A 226 2.57 -7.24 -5.69
C VAL A 226 3.01 -5.91 -6.33
N SER A 227 2.50 -5.60 -7.52
CA SER A 227 2.80 -4.31 -8.15
C SER A 227 2.00 -3.15 -7.54
N PRO A 228 2.47 -1.89 -7.71
CA PRO A 228 1.69 -0.71 -7.33
C PRO A 228 0.30 -0.68 -7.97
N GLU A 229 0.21 -1.01 -9.26
CA GLU A 229 -1.05 -1.02 -10.01
C GLU A 229 -2.03 -2.08 -9.52
N PHE A 230 -1.57 -3.23 -8.98
CA PHE A 230 -2.44 -4.22 -8.37
C PHE A 230 -3.10 -3.70 -7.09
N GLU A 231 -2.33 -3.18 -6.15
CA GLU A 231 -2.89 -2.61 -4.91
C GLU A 231 -3.81 -1.43 -5.22
N PHE A 232 -3.39 -0.54 -6.11
CA PHE A 232 -4.17 0.62 -6.51
C PHE A 232 -5.51 0.22 -7.17
N ALA A 233 -5.50 -0.78 -8.07
CA ALA A 233 -6.70 -1.33 -8.67
C ALA A 233 -7.62 -1.96 -7.63
N LEU A 234 -7.09 -2.84 -6.78
CA LEU A 234 -7.85 -3.54 -5.73
C LEU A 234 -8.54 -2.56 -4.78
N TYR A 235 -7.80 -1.57 -4.28
CA TYR A 235 -8.35 -0.62 -3.33
C TYR A 235 -9.36 0.32 -3.99
N THR A 236 -9.14 0.72 -5.24
CA THR A 236 -10.12 1.50 -6.02
C THR A 236 -11.42 0.71 -6.23
N LEU A 237 -11.30 -0.57 -6.60
CA LEU A 237 -12.45 -1.46 -6.74
C LEU A 237 -13.24 -1.51 -5.43
N CYS A 238 -12.58 -1.86 -4.32
CA CYS A 238 -13.22 -1.95 -3.01
C CYS A 238 -13.90 -0.63 -2.59
N PHE A 239 -13.25 0.51 -2.83
CA PHE A 239 -13.80 1.83 -2.51
C PHE A 239 -15.10 2.11 -3.26
N LEU A 240 -15.15 1.81 -4.56
CA LEU A 240 -16.31 2.10 -5.40
C LEU A 240 -17.43 1.05 -5.29
N THR A 241 -17.11 -0.22 -5.05
CA THR A 241 -18.11 -1.30 -4.98
C THR A 241 -18.78 -1.41 -3.62
N SER A 242 -18.16 -0.87 -2.57
CA SER A 242 -18.64 -0.97 -1.19
C SER A 242 -18.79 0.41 -0.55
N PRO A 243 -19.68 1.29 -1.06
CA PRO A 243 -19.94 2.58 -0.44
C PRO A 243 -20.52 2.38 0.97
N ASN A 244 -19.92 3.08 1.95
CA ASN A 244 -20.38 3.10 3.35
C ASN A 244 -21.74 3.78 3.51
#